data_AF-A0A8S0FGH1-F1
#
_entry.id   AF-A0A8S0FGH1-F1
#
_cell.length_a   1.000
_cell.length_b   1.000
_cell.length_c   1.000
_cell.angle_alpha   90.00
_cell.angle_beta   90.00
_cell.angle_gamma   90.00
#
_symmetry.space_group_name_H-M   'P 1'
#
loop_
_entity.id
_entity.type
_entity.pdbx_description
1 polymer ?
#
loop_
_entity_poly.entity_id
_entity_poly.type
_entity_poly.pdbx_seq_one_letter_code
_entity_poly.pdbx_strand_id
1 'polypeptide(L)'
;MLERIAPAIAKGLVKRKEQGNESPLNIIACENMVRGTTQLKGHVMNALPEDAKAWVEEHVGFVDSAVDRIVPPSASATNDPLEVTVETFSEWIVDKTQFKGTLPNIPGMELTDNLMAFVERKLFTLNTGHAITAYLGKLAGHQTIRDAILDEKIRAVVKGGNGRKWCSIDQALRL
;
A
#
# COMPACT_ATOMS: atom_id res chain seq x y z
N MET A 1 -2.60 11.75 -8.44
CA MET A 1 -1.33 12.12 -7.77
C MET A 1 -0.13 11.49 -8.46
N LEU A 2 -0.13 10.16 -8.66
CA LEU A 2 0.93 9.42 -9.36
C LEU A 2 1.28 9.95 -10.76
N GLU A 3 0.27 10.34 -11.55
CA GLU A 3 0.51 10.88 -12.90
C GLU A 3 1.42 12.13 -12.91
N ARG A 4 1.31 12.99 -11.89
CA ARG A 4 2.06 14.26 -11.84
C ARG A 4 3.57 14.06 -11.75
N ILE A 5 4.02 12.95 -11.18
CA ILE A 5 5.46 12.63 -11.05
C ILE A 5 5.99 11.83 -12.25
N ALA A 6 5.12 11.28 -13.10
CA ALA A 6 5.52 10.44 -14.22
C ALA A 6 6.46 11.13 -15.22
N PRO A 7 6.29 12.42 -15.61
CA PRO A 7 7.22 13.09 -16.50
C PRO A 7 8.63 13.24 -15.91
N ALA A 8 8.74 13.39 -14.59
CA ALA A 8 10.04 13.48 -13.91
C ALA A 8 10.74 12.12 -13.89
N ILE A 9 10.00 11.04 -13.62
CA ILE A 9 10.52 9.67 -13.68
C ILE A 9 10.98 9.35 -15.11
N ALA A 10 10.16 9.64 -16.12
CA ALA A 10 10.50 9.41 -17.53
C ALA A 10 11.81 10.11 -17.92
N LYS A 11 11.97 11.40 -17.58
CA LYS A 11 13.24 12.14 -17.79
C LYS A 11 14.42 11.51 -17.06
N GLY A 12 14.21 11.04 -15.82
CA GLY A 12 15.23 10.34 -15.06
C GLY A 12 15.68 9.02 -15.72
N LEU A 13 14.75 8.25 -16.27
CA LEU A 13 15.04 7.00 -16.99
C LEU A 13 15.80 7.23 -18.29
N VAL A 14 15.43 8.26 -19.06
CA VAL A 14 16.18 8.67 -20.27
C VAL A 14 17.62 9.01 -19.90
N LYS A 15 17.82 9.85 -18.89
CA LYS A 15 19.17 10.22 -18.42
C LYS A 15 19.95 9.00 -17.91
N ARG A 16 19.28 8.06 -17.25
CA ARG A 16 19.89 6.80 -16.79
C ARG A 16 20.38 5.95 -17.97
N LYS A 17 19.59 5.84 -19.04
CA LYS A 17 19.96 5.18 -20.31
C LYS A 17 21.17 5.87 -20.95
N GLU A 18 21.14 7.19 -21.09
CA GLU A 18 22.23 7.99 -21.70
C GLU A 18 23.56 7.85 -20.95
N GLN A 19 23.52 7.62 -19.64
CA GLN A 19 24.70 7.37 -18.81
C GLN A 19 25.22 5.92 -18.91
N GLY A 20 24.57 5.05 -19.68
CA GLY A 20 24.94 3.63 -19.79
C GLY A 20 24.73 2.85 -18.50
N ASN A 21 23.85 3.30 -17.60
CA ASN A 21 23.60 2.60 -16.34
C ASN A 21 22.55 1.50 -16.52
N GLU A 22 23.04 0.32 -16.87
CA GLU A 22 22.25 -0.90 -17.11
C GLU A 22 21.95 -1.69 -15.82
N SER A 23 22.39 -1.20 -14.65
CA SER A 23 22.06 -1.88 -13.39
C SER A 23 20.54 -1.86 -13.18
N PRO A 24 19.90 -3.00 -12.85
CA PRO A 24 18.46 -3.09 -12.67
C PRO A 24 17.91 -2.04 -11.72
N LEU A 25 16.80 -1.42 -12.09
CA LEU A 25 16.06 -0.47 -11.26
C LEU A 25 14.67 -1.04 -11.00
N ASN A 26 14.20 -1.02 -9.75
CA ASN A 26 12.84 -1.42 -9.41
C ASN A 26 12.11 -0.22 -8.80
N ILE A 27 10.96 0.12 -9.38
CA ILE A 27 10.04 1.17 -8.92
C ILE A 27 8.86 0.48 -8.23
N ILE A 28 8.52 0.92 -7.03
CA ILE A 28 7.42 0.39 -6.22
C ILE A 28 6.56 1.56 -5.75
N ALA A 29 5.30 1.64 -6.18
CA ALA A 29 4.35 2.61 -5.66
C ALA A 29 3.62 2.02 -4.44
N CYS A 30 3.86 2.61 -3.27
CA CYS A 30 3.25 2.21 -1.99
C CYS A 30 1.96 3.01 -1.75
N GLU A 31 0.93 2.72 -2.54
CA GLU A 31 -0.33 3.48 -2.56
C GLU A 31 -1.50 2.62 -2.11
N ASN A 32 -2.58 3.25 -1.63
CA ASN A 32 -3.84 2.56 -1.37
C ASN A 32 -4.64 2.35 -2.67
N MET A 33 -4.02 1.70 -3.65
CA MET A 33 -4.58 1.43 -4.97
C MET A 33 -4.24 -0.01 -5.39
N VAL A 34 -5.20 -0.69 -6.01
CA VAL A 34 -4.92 -1.98 -6.64
C VAL A 34 -4.00 -1.77 -7.83
N ARG A 35 -2.85 -2.44 -7.83
CA ARG A 35 -1.82 -2.34 -8.88
C ARG A 35 -1.40 -0.90 -9.18
N GLY A 36 -1.14 -0.12 -8.12
CA GLY A 36 -0.75 1.29 -8.24
C GLY A 36 0.52 1.50 -9.05
N THR A 37 1.49 0.58 -8.97
CA THR A 37 2.74 0.67 -9.73
C THR A 37 2.52 0.39 -11.21
N THR A 38 1.65 -0.55 -11.56
CA THR A 38 1.23 -0.78 -12.95
C THR A 38 0.55 0.46 -13.54
N GLN A 39 -0.29 1.16 -12.76
CA GLN A 39 -0.89 2.42 -13.21
C GLN A 39 0.17 3.51 -13.40
N LEU A 40 1.12 3.65 -12.46
CA LEU A 40 2.27 4.54 -12.61
C LEU A 40 3.10 4.21 -13.85
N LYS A 41 3.34 2.93 -14.14
CA LYS A 41 4.02 2.48 -15.36
C LYS A 41 3.32 3.04 -16.59
N GLY A 42 1.99 2.93 -16.68
CA GLY A 42 1.22 3.50 -17.79
C GLY A 42 1.48 5.00 -17.99
N HIS A 43 1.41 5.79 -16.92
CA HIS A 43 1.71 7.23 -16.98
C HIS A 43 3.16 7.52 -17.38
N VAL A 44 4.13 6.75 -16.86
CA VAL A 44 5.55 6.90 -17.20
C VAL A 44 5.81 6.56 -18.67
N MET A 45 5.24 5.47 -19.18
CA MET A 45 5.40 5.05 -20.58
C MET A 45 4.78 6.06 -21.55
N ASN A 46 3.69 6.73 -21.17
CA ASN A 46 3.08 7.81 -21.95
C ASN A 46 3.97 9.07 -22.01
N ALA A 47 4.75 9.33 -20.97
CA ALA A 47 5.68 10.46 -20.90
C ALA A 47 7.08 10.14 -21.45
N LEU A 48 7.34 8.88 -21.84
CA LEU A 48 8.64 8.40 -22.29
C LEU A 48 8.78 8.59 -23.83
N PRO A 49 9.96 9.03 -24.31
CA PRO A 49 10.30 8.93 -25.73
C PRO A 49 10.24 7.48 -26.23
N GLU A 50 9.81 7.28 -27.48
CA GLU A 50 9.61 5.94 -28.06
C GLU A 50 10.89 5.09 -28.05
N ASP A 51 12.04 5.70 -28.35
CA ASP A 51 13.35 5.04 -28.40
C ASP A 51 13.87 4.60 -27.02
N ALA A 52 13.28 5.10 -25.92
CA ALA A 52 13.62 4.72 -24.57
C ALA A 52 12.75 3.57 -24.02
N LYS A 53 11.60 3.27 -24.64
CA LYS A 53 10.62 2.31 -24.11
C LYS A 53 11.18 0.89 -23.99
N ALA A 54 11.80 0.38 -25.05
CA ALA A 54 12.39 -0.97 -25.06
C ALA A 54 13.46 -1.11 -23.96
N TRP A 55 14.31 -0.09 -23.80
CA TRP A 55 15.34 -0.08 -22.76
C TRP A 55 14.72 -0.09 -21.36
N VAL A 56 13.66 0.69 -21.12
CA VAL A 56 12.95 0.70 -19.83
C VAL A 56 12.29 -0.65 -19.54
N GLU A 57 11.66 -1.30 -20.52
CA GLU A 57 11.04 -2.61 -20.33
C GLU A 57 12.04 -3.71 -19.96
N GLU A 58 13.27 -3.62 -20.49
CA GLU A 58 14.34 -4.55 -20.20
C GLU A 58 14.92 -4.32 -18.79
N HIS A 59 15.24 -3.07 -18.44
CA HIS A 59 16.07 -2.73 -17.27
C HIS A 59 15.29 -2.29 -16.03
N VAL A 60 14.01 -1.92 -16.16
CA VAL A 60 13.21 -1.36 -15.08
C VAL A 60 12.04 -2.27 -14.70
N GLY A 61 12.02 -2.71 -13.45
CA GLY A 61 10.88 -3.39 -12.84
C GLY A 61 9.87 -2.37 -12.32
N PHE A 62 8.60 -2.53 -12.68
CA PHE A 62 7.49 -1.80 -12.08
C PHE A 62 6.72 -2.80 -11.22
N VAL A 63 7.00 -2.77 -9.92
CA VAL A 63 6.58 -3.79 -8.97
C VAL A 63 5.39 -3.29 -8.18
N ASP A 64 4.24 -3.92 -8.37
CA ASP A 64 3.03 -3.69 -7.60
C ASP A 64 3.22 -4.11 -6.13
N SER A 65 2.53 -3.39 -5.25
CA SER A 65 2.57 -3.64 -3.82
C SER A 65 1.18 -3.62 -3.18
N ALA A 66 1.09 -4.26 -2.02
CA ALA A 66 0.03 -4.11 -1.05
C ALA A 66 0.68 -3.63 0.25
N VAL A 67 0.28 -2.44 0.70
CA VAL A 67 0.78 -1.82 1.93
C VAL A 67 -0.33 -1.65 2.94
N ASP A 68 -0.03 -1.87 4.21
CA ASP A 68 -0.97 -1.72 5.30
C ASP A 68 -0.30 -1.24 6.57
N ARG A 69 -0.76 -0.09 7.07
CA ARG A 69 -0.39 0.50 8.36
C ARG A 69 -1.34 1.65 8.62
N ILE A 70 -2.00 1.66 9.77
CA ILE A 70 -2.82 2.76 10.26
C ILE A 70 -1.88 3.89 10.71
N VAL A 71 -2.02 5.04 10.05
CA VAL A 71 -1.32 6.29 10.34
C VAL A 71 -2.37 7.38 10.55
N PRO A 72 -2.82 7.63 11.79
CA PRO A 72 -3.79 8.69 12.05
C PRO A 72 -3.22 10.08 11.70
N PRO A 73 -4.07 11.07 11.39
CA PRO A 73 -3.62 12.45 11.24
C PRO A 73 -2.83 12.89 12.48
N SER A 74 -1.68 13.53 12.28
CA SER A 74 -0.86 13.97 13.40
C SER A 74 -1.60 15.05 14.21
N ALA A 75 -2.07 14.71 15.40
CA ALA A 75 -2.11 15.67 16.48
C ALA A 75 -0.70 15.67 17.05
N SER A 76 0.16 16.54 16.54
CA SER A 76 1.54 16.67 17.02
C SER A 76 1.48 16.82 18.54
N ALA A 77 1.91 15.79 19.29
CA ALA A 77 1.95 15.87 20.74
C ALA A 77 3.09 16.80 21.17
N THR A 78 4.09 16.95 20.30
CA THR A 78 5.17 17.93 20.40
C THR A 78 4.98 19.05 19.37
N ASN A 79 5.89 20.03 19.29
CA ASN A 79 5.92 21.03 18.21
C ASN A 79 6.79 20.58 17.02
N ASP A 80 7.16 19.29 16.93
CA ASP A 80 8.02 18.77 15.87
C ASP A 80 7.21 18.44 14.60
N PRO A 81 7.45 19.14 13.47
CA PRO A 81 6.73 18.89 12.22
C PRO A 81 7.06 17.54 11.55
N LEU A 82 8.05 16.80 12.04
CA LEU A 82 8.43 15.48 11.54
C LEU A 82 7.87 14.31 12.38
N GLU A 83 7.22 14.60 13.51
CA GLU A 83 6.64 13.58 14.38
C GLU A 83 5.47 12.86 13.68
N VAL A 84 5.49 11.53 13.68
CA VAL A 84 4.40 10.69 13.18
C VAL A 84 4.09 9.58 14.18
N THR A 85 2.80 9.45 14.51
CA THR A 85 2.30 8.31 15.29
C THR A 85 1.78 7.25 14.32
N VAL A 86 2.18 6.01 14.54
CA VAL A 86 1.76 4.85 13.73
C VAL A 86 1.40 3.69 14.64
N GLU A 87 0.58 2.78 14.15
CA GLU A 87 0.39 1.50 14.83
C GLU A 87 1.63 0.60 14.77
N THR A 88 1.72 -0.38 15.66
CA THR A 88 2.81 -1.37 15.66
C THR A 88 2.71 -2.34 14.48
N PHE A 89 1.50 -2.70 14.06
CA PHE A 89 1.30 -3.60 12.93
C PHE A 89 1.73 -2.92 11.61
N SER A 90 2.33 -3.70 10.73
CA SER A 90 2.56 -3.25 9.37
C SER A 90 2.75 -4.42 8.44
N GLU A 91 2.29 -4.24 7.21
CA GLU A 91 2.43 -5.20 6.15
C GLU A 91 2.88 -4.48 4.88
N TRP A 92 3.93 -5.01 4.25
CA TRP A 92 4.39 -4.54 2.95
C TRP A 92 4.72 -5.75 2.09
N ILE A 93 3.83 -6.03 1.15
CA ILE A 93 3.91 -7.20 0.27
C ILE A 93 4.11 -6.71 -1.15
N VAL A 94 5.03 -7.32 -1.88
CA VAL A 94 5.39 -6.93 -3.25
C VAL A 94 5.41 -8.14 -4.18
N ASP A 95 5.04 -7.92 -5.44
CA ASP A 95 5.01 -8.98 -6.45
C ASP A 95 6.44 -9.34 -6.92
N LYS A 96 6.96 -10.48 -6.45
CA LYS A 96 8.32 -10.92 -6.76
C LYS A 96 8.55 -11.17 -8.26
N THR A 97 7.48 -11.42 -9.02
CA THR A 97 7.55 -11.76 -10.45
C THR A 97 7.83 -10.54 -11.33
N GLN A 98 7.63 -9.33 -10.80
CA GLN A 98 7.78 -8.07 -11.54
C GLN A 98 9.15 -7.40 -11.33
N PHE A 99 10.00 -7.97 -10.45
CA PHE A 99 11.34 -7.47 -10.21
C PHE A 99 12.28 -7.74 -11.38
N LYS A 100 13.25 -6.84 -11.55
CA LYS A 100 14.43 -7.02 -12.39
C LYS A 100 15.66 -7.22 -11.52
N GLY A 101 16.50 -8.19 -11.90
CA GLY A 101 17.74 -8.49 -11.22
C GLY A 101 17.56 -9.27 -9.92
N THR A 102 18.48 -9.06 -8.98
CA THR A 102 18.47 -9.74 -7.68
C THR A 102 17.37 -9.17 -6.79
N LEU A 103 16.60 -10.04 -6.14
CA LEU A 103 15.56 -9.64 -5.20
C LEU A 103 16.20 -8.99 -3.96
N PRO A 104 15.76 -7.79 -3.55
CA PRO A 104 16.35 -7.12 -2.41
C PRO A 104 15.88 -7.76 -1.09
N ASN A 105 16.77 -7.77 -0.10
CA ASN A 105 16.45 -8.20 1.26
C ASN A 105 16.19 -6.96 2.14
N ILE A 106 14.92 -6.57 2.25
CA ILE A 106 14.49 -5.41 3.03
C ILE A 106 13.67 -5.89 4.23
N PRO A 107 14.11 -5.65 5.48
CA PRO A 107 13.34 -6.01 6.67
C PRO A 107 11.91 -5.44 6.62
N GLY A 108 10.91 -6.30 6.80
CA GLY A 108 9.49 -5.92 6.76
C GLY A 108 8.86 -5.91 5.35
N MET A 109 9.63 -6.15 4.29
CA MET A 109 9.12 -6.35 2.93
C MET A 109 9.00 -7.84 2.63
N GLU A 110 7.80 -8.30 2.31
CA GLU A 110 7.52 -9.68 1.95
C GLU A 110 7.32 -9.83 0.44
N LEU A 111 7.91 -10.87 -0.14
CA LEU A 111 7.87 -11.17 -1.56
C LEU A 111 6.82 -12.26 -1.83
N THR A 112 5.94 -12.06 -2.81
CA THR A 112 4.89 -13.03 -3.18
C THR A 112 4.78 -13.22 -4.69
N ASP A 113 4.30 -14.39 -5.14
CA ASP A 113 3.84 -14.63 -6.53
C ASP A 113 2.34 -14.42 -6.71
N ASN A 114 1.59 -14.16 -5.63
CA ASN A 114 0.14 -13.98 -5.69
C ASN A 114 -0.31 -12.74 -4.90
N LEU A 115 0.13 -11.56 -5.36
CA LEU A 115 -0.20 -10.29 -4.70
C LEU A 115 -1.71 -10.05 -4.57
N MET A 116 -2.50 -10.49 -5.56
CA MET A 116 -3.95 -10.29 -5.56
C MET A 116 -4.64 -10.97 -4.37
N ALA A 117 -4.16 -12.14 -3.92
CA ALA A 117 -4.70 -12.79 -2.73
C ALA A 117 -4.55 -11.92 -1.46
N PHE A 118 -3.47 -11.15 -1.35
CA PHE A 118 -3.22 -10.26 -0.22
C PHE A 118 -4.04 -8.97 -0.30
N VAL A 119 -4.16 -8.39 -1.51
CA VAL A 119 -5.05 -7.26 -1.78
C VAL A 119 -6.49 -7.61 -1.42
N GLU A 120 -6.99 -8.75 -1.88
CA GLU A 120 -8.33 -9.24 -1.56
C GLU A 120 -8.49 -9.53 -0.07
N ARG A 121 -7.50 -10.17 0.56
CA ARG A 121 -7.51 -10.40 2.01
C ARG A 121 -7.71 -9.08 2.75
N LYS A 122 -6.87 -8.07 2.50
CA LYS A 122 -6.98 -6.75 3.13
C LYS A 122 -8.37 -6.13 2.92
N LEU A 123 -8.85 -6.14 1.67
CA LEU A 123 -10.13 -5.55 1.31
C LEU A 123 -11.31 -6.22 2.04
N PHE A 124 -11.34 -7.56 2.06
CA PHE A 124 -12.45 -8.33 2.64
C PHE A 124 -12.32 -8.57 4.15
N THR A 125 -11.21 -8.19 4.79
CA THR A 125 -11.04 -8.31 6.23
C THR A 125 -10.93 -6.95 6.91
N LEU A 126 -9.84 -6.23 6.66
CA LEU A 126 -9.57 -4.98 7.38
C LEU A 126 -10.57 -3.92 6.94
N ASN A 127 -10.66 -3.65 5.63
CA ASN A 127 -11.53 -2.59 5.13
C ASN A 127 -13.01 -2.89 5.42
N THR A 128 -13.45 -4.14 5.25
CA THR A 128 -14.80 -4.59 5.64
C THR A 128 -15.05 -4.40 7.14
N GLY A 129 -14.13 -4.84 8.00
CA GLY A 129 -14.25 -4.68 9.44
C GLY A 129 -14.32 -3.21 9.88
N HIS A 130 -13.46 -2.35 9.33
CA HIS A 130 -13.47 -0.92 9.59
C HIS A 130 -14.77 -0.26 9.13
N ALA A 131 -15.26 -0.57 7.93
CA ALA A 131 -16.49 0.01 7.42
C ALA A 131 -17.71 -0.36 8.28
N ILE A 132 -17.86 -1.64 8.62
CA ILE A 132 -18.95 -2.11 9.49
C ILE A 132 -18.87 -1.42 10.86
N THR A 133 -17.68 -1.38 11.46
CA THR A 133 -17.47 -0.76 12.78
C THR A 133 -17.78 0.73 12.75
N ALA A 134 -17.32 1.45 11.73
CA ALA A 134 -17.54 2.88 11.57
C ALA A 134 -19.04 3.21 11.41
N TYR A 135 -19.74 2.51 10.52
CA TYR A 135 -21.15 2.80 10.25
C TYR A 135 -22.06 2.44 11.43
N LEU A 136 -21.88 1.26 12.03
CA LEU A 136 -22.65 0.88 13.22
C LEU A 136 -22.30 1.74 14.42
N GLY A 137 -21.01 2.06 14.58
CA GLY A 137 -20.52 2.97 15.62
C GLY A 137 -21.18 4.33 15.55
N LYS A 138 -21.22 4.92 14.34
CA LYS A 138 -21.86 6.21 14.12
C LYS A 138 -23.36 6.17 14.44
N LEU A 139 -24.05 5.10 14.07
CA LEU A 139 -25.48 4.92 14.39
C LEU A 139 -25.73 4.75 15.90
N ALA A 140 -24.80 4.14 16.63
CA ALA A 140 -24.86 3.96 18.08
C ALA A 140 -24.36 5.19 18.88
N GLY A 141 -23.91 6.25 18.20
CA GLY A 141 -23.42 7.47 18.84
C GLY A 141 -21.95 7.42 19.30
N HIS A 142 -21.20 6.40 18.88
CA HIS A 142 -19.77 6.28 19.17
C HIS A 142 -18.95 7.27 18.33
N GLN A 143 -17.95 7.89 18.96
CA GLN A 143 -17.13 8.94 18.33
C GLN A 143 -15.88 8.38 17.65
N THR A 144 -15.37 7.23 18.11
CA THR A 144 -14.16 6.60 17.59
C THR A 144 -14.40 5.14 17.17
N ILE A 145 -13.53 4.61 16.30
CA ILE A 145 -13.54 3.18 15.92
C ILE A 145 -13.35 2.30 17.16
N ARG A 146 -12.46 2.73 18.07
CA ARG A 146 -12.22 2.07 19.34
C ARG A 146 -13.47 1.96 20.21
N ASP A 147 -14.19 3.06 20.41
CA ASP A 147 -15.43 3.05 21.21
C ASP A 147 -16.46 2.09 20.59
N ALA A 148 -16.59 2.13 19.26
CA ALA A 148 -17.52 1.29 18.53
C ALA A 148 -17.16 -0.21 18.61
N ILE A 149 -15.88 -0.59 18.53
CA ILE A 149 -15.50 -2.02 18.57
C ILE A 149 -15.52 -2.62 19.98
N LEU A 150 -15.55 -1.77 21.02
CA LEU A 150 -15.72 -2.16 22.42
C LEU A 150 -17.19 -2.41 22.78
N ASP A 151 -18.14 -1.90 22.00
CA ASP A 151 -19.56 -2.27 22.10
C ASP A 151 -19.77 -3.73 21.67
N GLU A 152 -20.21 -4.57 22.60
CA GLU A 152 -20.37 -6.01 22.37
C GLU A 152 -21.32 -6.34 21.22
N LYS A 153 -22.36 -5.53 20.98
CA LYS A 153 -23.32 -5.75 19.88
C LYS A 153 -22.66 -5.49 18.54
N ILE A 154 -21.93 -4.38 18.43
CA ILE A 154 -21.19 -4.03 17.21
C ILE A 154 -20.09 -5.07 16.96
N ARG A 155 -19.31 -5.39 18.00
CA ARG A 155 -18.24 -6.40 17.96
C ARG A 155 -18.75 -7.75 17.46
N ALA A 156 -19.93 -8.19 17.91
CA ALA A 156 -20.53 -9.44 17.45
C ALA A 156 -20.84 -9.43 15.95
N VAL A 157 -21.39 -8.32 15.41
CA VAL A 157 -21.66 -8.17 13.98
C VAL A 157 -20.36 -8.15 13.17
N VAL A 158 -19.37 -7.38 13.60
CA VAL A 158 -18.06 -7.28 12.92
C VAL A 158 -17.34 -8.63 12.92
N LYS A 159 -17.41 -9.38 14.03
CA LYS A 159 -16.87 -10.74 14.13
C LYS A 159 -17.60 -11.72 13.22
N GLY A 160 -18.93 -11.64 13.14
CA GLY A 160 -19.74 -12.44 12.23
C GLY A 160 -19.39 -12.19 10.76
N GLY A 161 -19.21 -10.94 10.36
CA GLY A 161 -18.84 -10.56 8.99
C GLY A 161 -17.44 -10.97 8.57
N ASN A 162 -16.49 -11.07 9.51
CA ASN A 162 -15.09 -11.39 9.22
C ASN A 162 -14.70 -12.86 9.47
N GLY A 163 -15.60 -13.65 10.07
CA GLY A 163 -15.41 -15.08 10.29
C GLY A 163 -14.08 -15.45 10.97
N ARG A 164 -13.37 -16.44 10.41
CA ARG A 164 -12.10 -16.97 10.95
C ARG A 164 -10.93 -15.98 10.95
N LYS A 165 -11.05 -14.82 10.28
CA LYS A 165 -9.98 -13.81 10.19
C LYS A 165 -10.11 -12.68 11.23
N TRP A 166 -11.06 -12.79 12.16
CA TRP A 166 -11.32 -11.83 13.23
C TRP A 166 -10.09 -11.44 14.08
N CYS A 167 -9.24 -12.39 14.41
CA CYS A 167 -8.15 -12.18 15.38
C CYS A 167 -7.14 -11.12 14.92
N SER A 168 -6.90 -11.04 13.60
CA SER A 168 -6.00 -10.05 12.97
C SER A 168 -6.59 -8.65 12.90
N ILE A 169 -7.93 -8.53 12.91
CA ILE A 169 -8.67 -7.26 12.73
C ILE A 169 -8.95 -6.61 14.09
N ASP A 170 -9.15 -7.43 15.12
CA ASP A 170 -9.47 -6.98 16.49
C ASP A 170 -8.37 -6.09 17.08
N GLN A 171 -7.10 -6.29 16.71
CA GLN A 171 -6.02 -5.39 17.14
C GLN A 171 -6.08 -4.04 16.42
N ALA A 172 -6.29 -4.05 15.10
CA ALA A 172 -6.34 -2.83 14.28
C ALA A 172 -7.52 -1.91 14.65
N LEU A 173 -8.68 -2.48 14.98
CA LEU A 173 -9.88 -1.71 15.33
C LEU A 173 -9.87 -1.14 16.76
N ARG A 174 -8.96 -1.59 17.63
CA ARG A 174 -8.88 -1.13 19.04
C ARG A 174 -8.00 0.10 19.25
N LEU A 175 -7.30 0.54 18.20
CA LEU A 175 -6.52 1.78 18.17
C LEU A 175 -7.46 2.98 18.02
#